data_AF-A0A1K1MZ17-F1
#
_entry.id   AF-A0A1K1MZ17-F1
#
_cell.length_a   1.000
_cell.length_b   1.000
_cell.length_c   1.000
_cell.angle_alpha   90.00
_cell.angle_beta   90.00
_cell.angle_gamma   90.00
#
_symmetry.space_group_name_H-M   'P 1'
#
loop_
_entity.id
_entity.type
_entity.pdbx_description
1 polymer ?
#
loop_
_entity_poly.entity_id
_entity_poly.type
_entity_poly.pdbx_seq_one_letter_code
_entity_poly.pdbx_strand_id
1 'polypeptide(L)'
;MNIYPLIEELLNKKPHIIDIFPMTVPQKEDDRYFDAEKYFQRNRADLDRKLTNIILKLYCYYDMTAVTADNSVKNPDTEEFVTLLYSCFSGGVSYVNILLPECEVLLTLNSDDLYMTVYNAHGEAAELISQLVSAEGLFFRRAE
;
A
#
# COMPACT_ATOMS: atom_id res chain seq x y z
N MET A 1 11.66 -15.59 -13.70
CA MET A 1 12.04 -14.23 -14.13
C MET A 1 12.56 -13.49 -12.91
N ASN A 2 13.69 -12.79 -13.01
CA ASN A 2 14.18 -11.98 -11.88
C ASN A 2 13.31 -10.72 -11.80
N ILE A 3 12.56 -10.55 -10.71
CA ILE A 3 11.60 -9.44 -10.53
C ILE A 3 12.24 -8.16 -9.98
N TYR A 4 13.45 -8.25 -9.41
CA TYR A 4 14.11 -7.12 -8.74
C TYR A 4 14.38 -5.92 -9.67
N PRO A 5 14.86 -6.09 -10.92
CA PRO A 5 15.06 -4.95 -11.82
C PRO A 5 13.77 -4.19 -12.15
N LEU A 6 12.65 -4.91 -12.28
CA LEU A 6 11.35 -4.26 -12.50
C LEU A 6 10.92 -3.47 -11.26
N ILE A 7 11.07 -4.04 -10.06
CA ILE A 7 10.77 -3.33 -8.81
C ILE A 7 11.60 -2.05 -8.70
N GLU A 8 12.91 -2.11 -8.97
CA GLU A 8 13.78 -0.93 -8.97
C GLU A 8 13.33 0.12 -10.00
N GLU A 9 12.93 -0.29 -11.21
CA GLU A 9 12.38 0.63 -12.21
C GLU A 9 11.10 1.31 -11.71
N LEU A 10 10.17 0.53 -11.13
CA LEU A 10 8.88 1.04 -10.66
C LEU A 10 9.03 2.01 -9.50
N LEU A 11 9.94 1.74 -8.55
CA LEU A 11 10.23 2.62 -7.42
C LEU A 11 10.74 4.01 -7.84
N ASN A 12 11.32 4.13 -9.04
CA ASN A 12 11.76 5.41 -9.60
C ASN A 12 10.65 6.23 -10.28
N LYS A 13 9.44 5.67 -10.41
CA LYS A 13 8.30 6.36 -11.01
C LYS A 13 7.59 7.24 -9.98
N LYS A 14 6.89 8.28 -10.45
CA LYS A 14 6.09 9.13 -9.57
C LYS A 14 4.94 8.32 -8.95
N PRO A 15 4.82 8.25 -7.62
CA PRO A 15 3.81 7.43 -6.99
C PRO A 15 2.47 8.14 -6.84
N HIS A 16 1.44 7.32 -6.65
CA HIS A 16 0.22 7.68 -5.96
C HIS A 16 0.29 7.19 -4.52
N ILE A 17 -0.56 7.75 -3.67
CA ILE A 17 -0.69 7.42 -2.26
C ILE A 17 -2.15 7.04 -2.00
N ILE A 18 -2.33 5.91 -1.30
CA ILE A 18 -3.59 5.51 -0.66
C ILE A 18 -3.51 5.98 0.78
N ASP A 19 -4.32 6.96 1.15
CA ASP A 19 -4.19 7.72 2.40
C ASP A 19 -5.56 7.91 3.08
N ILE A 20 -5.55 8.16 4.39
CA ILE A 20 -6.71 8.62 5.15
C ILE A 20 -7.07 10.08 4.83
N PHE A 21 -6.14 10.85 4.26
CA PHE A 21 -6.37 12.23 3.83
C PHE A 21 -6.42 12.39 2.30
N PRO A 22 -7.35 13.19 1.75
CA PRO A 22 -7.50 13.40 0.31
C PRO A 22 -6.36 14.22 -0.33
N MET A 23 -5.59 14.93 0.47
CA MET A 23 -4.50 15.82 0.04
C MET A 23 -3.47 15.97 1.15
N THR A 24 -2.28 16.45 0.80
CA THR A 24 -1.25 16.83 1.78
C THR A 24 -1.84 17.80 2.80
N VAL A 25 -1.75 17.45 4.09
CA VAL A 25 -2.29 18.30 5.15
C VAL A 25 -1.36 19.51 5.34
N PRO A 26 -1.85 20.75 5.22
CA PRO A 26 -1.00 21.92 5.40
C PRO A 26 -0.57 22.06 6.86
N GLN A 27 0.71 22.37 7.07
CA GLN A 27 1.24 22.63 8.41
C GLN A 27 0.52 23.83 9.05
N LYS A 28 0.20 23.69 10.34
CA LYS A 28 -0.38 24.74 11.19
C LYS A 28 0.57 24.98 12.37
N GLU A 29 0.60 26.20 12.88
CA GLU A 29 1.50 26.60 13.98
C GLU A 29 1.27 25.83 15.29
N ASP A 30 0.08 25.26 15.48
CA ASP A 30 -0.29 24.53 16.69
C ASP A 30 -0.10 23.01 16.58
N ASP A 31 0.59 22.54 15.54
CA ASP A 31 1.00 21.14 15.34
C ASP A 31 -0.14 20.11 15.45
N ARG A 32 -1.41 20.54 15.34
CA ARG A 32 -2.59 19.68 15.52
C ARG A 32 -2.62 18.46 14.59
N TYR A 33 -1.96 18.56 13.44
CA TYR A 33 -1.78 17.43 12.52
C TYR A 33 -1.00 16.29 13.18
N PHE A 34 0.14 16.59 13.81
CA PHE A 34 0.99 15.58 14.44
C PHE A 34 0.29 14.91 15.63
N ASP A 35 -0.55 15.64 16.37
CA ASP A 35 -1.34 15.05 17.44
C ASP A 35 -2.43 14.11 16.91
N ALA A 36 -3.09 14.48 15.82
CA ALA A 36 -4.04 13.60 15.13
C ALA A 36 -3.35 12.38 14.51
N GLU A 37 -2.18 12.55 13.89
CA GLU A 37 -1.38 11.48 13.31
C GLU A 37 -0.96 10.45 14.37
N LYS A 38 -0.45 10.90 15.53
CA LYS A 38 -0.15 10.02 16.67
C LYS A 38 -1.37 9.25 17.15
N TYR A 39 -2.54 9.88 17.16
CA TYR A 39 -3.78 9.19 17.49
C TYR A 39 -4.09 8.08 16.48
N PHE A 40 -4.01 8.35 15.18
CA PHE A 40 -4.24 7.36 14.14
C PHE A 40 -3.21 6.22 14.18
N GLN A 41 -1.93 6.52 14.38
CA GLN A 41 -0.87 5.49 14.54
C GLN A 41 -1.18 4.53 15.70
N ARG A 42 -1.68 5.05 16.82
CA ARG A 42 -2.05 4.23 17.99
C ARG A 42 -3.37 3.46 17.81
N ASN A 43 -4.20 3.84 16.85
CA ASN A 43 -5.55 3.30 16.63
C ASN A 43 -5.74 2.80 15.19
N ARG A 44 -4.70 2.20 14.61
CA ARG A 44 -4.63 1.82 13.19
C ARG A 44 -5.35 0.53 12.79
N ALA A 45 -5.94 -0.22 13.72
CA ALA A 45 -6.54 -1.53 13.42
C ALA A 45 -7.60 -1.50 12.29
N ASP A 46 -8.42 -0.44 12.23
CA ASP A 46 -9.40 -0.28 11.14
C ASP A 46 -8.72 0.06 9.80
N LEU A 47 -7.66 0.87 9.82
CA LEU A 47 -6.86 1.22 8.64
C LEU A 47 -6.17 -0.03 8.08
N ASP A 48 -5.48 -0.80 8.93
CA ASP A 48 -4.77 -2.03 8.52
C ASP A 48 -5.74 -3.03 7.88
N ARG A 49 -6.94 -3.17 8.43
CA ARG A 49 -8.01 -3.98 7.85
C ARG A 49 -8.45 -3.46 6.48
N LYS A 50 -8.64 -2.13 6.32
CA LYS A 50 -9.01 -1.51 5.04
C LYS A 50 -7.93 -1.70 3.96
N LEU A 51 -6.67 -1.49 4.31
CA LEU A 51 -5.54 -1.71 3.40
C LEU A 51 -5.44 -3.19 3.00
N THR A 52 -5.61 -4.12 3.95
CA THR A 52 -5.68 -5.56 3.67
C THR A 52 -6.81 -5.89 2.71
N ASN A 53 -8.01 -5.34 2.93
CA ASN A 53 -9.17 -5.57 2.05
C ASN A 53 -8.89 -5.11 0.60
N ILE A 54 -8.25 -3.96 0.41
CA ILE A 54 -7.87 -3.47 -0.92
C ILE A 54 -6.93 -4.45 -1.60
N ILE A 55 -5.87 -4.87 -0.89
CA ILE A 55 -4.88 -5.82 -1.42
C ILE A 55 -5.55 -7.15 -1.79
N LEU A 56 -6.37 -7.72 -0.92
CA LEU A 56 -7.04 -9.01 -1.19
C LEU A 56 -8.04 -8.92 -2.34
N LYS A 57 -8.75 -7.80 -2.48
CA LYS A 57 -9.62 -7.59 -3.65
C LYS A 57 -8.81 -7.51 -4.93
N LEU A 58 -7.67 -6.79 -4.93
CA LEU A 58 -6.74 -6.76 -6.08
C LEU A 58 -6.18 -8.15 -6.38
N TYR A 59 -5.89 -8.94 -5.35
CA TYR A 59 -5.42 -10.32 -5.47
C TYR A 59 -6.42 -11.23 -6.20
N CYS A 60 -7.72 -10.91 -6.15
CA CYS A 60 -8.73 -11.63 -6.93
C CYS A 60 -8.76 -11.25 -8.42
N TYR A 61 -8.17 -10.11 -8.81
CA TYR A 61 -8.18 -9.63 -10.19
C TYR A 61 -6.86 -9.83 -10.94
N TYR A 62 -5.73 -9.95 -10.22
CA TYR A 62 -4.41 -10.04 -10.81
C TYR A 62 -3.55 -11.11 -10.12
N ASP A 63 -2.65 -11.74 -10.89
CA ASP A 63 -1.49 -12.39 -10.29
C ASP A 63 -0.72 -11.39 -9.42
N MET A 64 -0.12 -11.88 -8.34
CA MET A 64 0.53 -11.02 -7.36
C MET A 64 1.82 -11.66 -6.84
N THR A 65 2.88 -10.86 -6.72
CA THR A 65 4.12 -11.29 -6.07
C THR A 65 4.41 -10.42 -4.86
N ALA A 66 4.39 -11.02 -3.67
CA ALA A 66 4.79 -10.36 -2.44
C ALA A 66 6.30 -10.51 -2.25
N VAL A 67 6.97 -9.40 -1.93
CA VAL A 67 8.43 -9.31 -1.81
C VAL A 67 8.78 -8.59 -0.51
N THR A 68 9.62 -9.23 0.29
CA THR A 68 10.22 -8.67 1.50
C THR A 68 11.74 -8.60 1.32
N ALA A 69 12.47 -8.17 2.36
CA ALA A 69 13.92 -8.21 2.35
C ALA A 69 14.49 -9.63 2.22
N ASP A 70 13.78 -10.63 2.75
CA ASP A 70 14.30 -12.01 2.88
C ASP A 70 13.79 -12.96 1.80
N ASN A 71 12.62 -12.68 1.20
CA ASN A 71 11.96 -13.61 0.30
C ASN A 71 11.04 -12.92 -0.72
N SER A 72 10.71 -13.65 -1.78
CA SER A 72 9.66 -13.30 -2.74
C SER A 72 8.75 -14.50 -2.99
N VAL A 73 7.44 -14.32 -2.89
CA VAL A 73 6.44 -15.38 -3.08
C VAL A 73 5.44 -14.94 -4.14
N LYS A 74 5.34 -15.70 -5.23
CA LYS A 74 4.29 -15.52 -6.24
C LYS A 74 3.02 -16.22 -5.78
N ASN A 75 1.88 -15.52 -5.90
CA ASN A 75 0.54 -15.97 -5.55
C ASN A 75 0.52 -16.71 -4.20
N PRO A 76 0.89 -16.02 -3.11
CA PRO A 76 0.95 -16.63 -1.79
C PRO A 76 -0.41 -17.22 -1.38
N ASP A 77 -0.38 -18.20 -0.49
CA ASP A 77 -1.61 -18.62 0.19
C ASP A 77 -2.26 -17.42 0.90
N THR A 78 -3.59 -17.39 0.92
CA THR A 78 -4.32 -16.21 1.42
C THR A 78 -4.09 -15.98 2.91
N GLU A 79 -4.05 -17.04 3.72
CA GLU A 79 -3.84 -16.90 5.17
C GLU A 79 -2.40 -16.50 5.48
N GLU A 80 -1.43 -17.09 4.76
CA GLU A 80 -0.02 -16.71 4.86
C GLU A 80 0.19 -15.25 4.44
N PHE A 81 -0.47 -14.81 3.37
CA PHE A 81 -0.34 -13.46 2.88
C PHE A 81 -0.92 -12.43 3.84
N VAL A 82 -2.11 -12.69 4.39
CA VAL A 82 -2.69 -11.84 5.44
C VAL A 82 -1.77 -11.79 6.65
N THR A 83 -1.20 -12.92 7.07
CA THR A 83 -0.23 -12.96 8.18
C THR A 83 0.99 -12.08 7.89
N LEU A 84 1.53 -12.12 6.66
CA LEU A 84 2.63 -11.27 6.23
C LEU A 84 2.27 -9.78 6.31
N LEU A 85 1.08 -9.39 5.82
CA LEU A 85 0.63 -8.00 5.87
C LEU A 85 0.52 -7.47 7.30
N TYR A 86 -0.10 -8.25 8.21
CA TYR A 86 -0.20 -7.86 9.62
C TYR A 86 1.14 -7.90 10.35
N SER A 87 2.06 -8.78 9.97
CA SER A 87 3.44 -8.73 10.45
C SER A 87 4.12 -7.42 10.04
N CYS A 88 3.84 -6.92 8.83
CA CYS A 88 4.33 -5.60 8.41
C CYS A 88 3.70 -4.46 9.23
N PHE A 89 2.37 -4.41 9.36
CA PHE A 89 1.69 -3.35 10.12
C PHE A 89 2.10 -3.29 11.60
N SER A 90 2.48 -4.43 12.18
CA SER A 90 2.95 -4.52 13.58
C SER A 90 4.45 -4.29 13.74
N GLY A 91 5.21 -4.08 12.66
CA GLY A 91 6.66 -3.85 12.69
C GLY A 91 7.53 -5.11 12.76
N GLY A 92 6.94 -6.30 12.60
CA GLY A 92 7.68 -7.56 12.45
C GLY A 92 8.41 -7.68 11.11
N VAL A 93 7.87 -7.05 10.07
CA VAL A 93 8.50 -6.91 8.74
C VAL A 93 8.56 -5.43 8.38
N SER A 94 9.73 -4.92 7.99
CA SER A 94 9.92 -3.49 7.74
C SER A 94 9.09 -2.98 6.57
N TYR A 95 9.02 -3.74 5.48
CA TYR A 95 8.23 -3.41 4.31
C TYR A 95 7.74 -4.66 3.57
N VAL A 96 6.65 -4.48 2.81
CA VAL A 96 6.19 -5.45 1.82
C VAL A 96 5.96 -4.73 0.51
N ASN A 97 6.67 -5.17 -0.51
CA ASN A 97 6.44 -4.79 -1.90
C ASN A 97 5.50 -5.82 -2.55
N ILE A 98 4.46 -5.35 -3.22
CA ILE A 98 3.42 -6.17 -3.84
C ILE A 98 3.38 -5.81 -5.31
N LEU A 99 3.91 -6.69 -6.15
CA LEU A 99 3.97 -6.50 -7.60
C LEU A 99 2.76 -7.16 -8.27
N LEU A 100 2.06 -6.39 -9.09
CA LEU A 100 1.07 -6.86 -10.06
C LEU A 100 1.74 -6.90 -11.43
N PRO A 101 2.25 -8.06 -11.88
CA PRO A 101 3.12 -8.13 -13.06
C PRO A 101 2.38 -7.86 -14.38
N GLU A 102 1.08 -8.14 -14.45
CA GLU A 102 0.27 -7.99 -15.66
C GLU A 102 0.10 -6.53 -16.09
N CYS A 103 0.04 -5.62 -15.11
CA CYS A 103 -0.13 -4.18 -15.32
C CYS A 103 1.08 -3.36 -14.84
N GLU A 104 2.15 -4.03 -14.43
CA GLU A 104 3.39 -3.45 -13.90
C GLU A 104 3.13 -2.40 -12.80
N VAL A 105 2.19 -2.69 -11.90
CA VAL A 105 1.90 -1.84 -10.73
C VAL A 105 2.61 -2.41 -9.52
N LEU A 106 3.22 -1.53 -8.73
CA LEU A 106 3.87 -1.90 -7.47
C LEU A 106 3.17 -1.17 -6.32
N LEU A 107 2.70 -1.91 -5.34
CA LEU A 107 2.22 -1.36 -4.07
C LEU A 107 3.30 -1.59 -3.01
N THR A 108 3.55 -0.58 -2.17
CA THR A 108 4.51 -0.66 -1.07
C THR A 108 3.82 -0.30 0.23
N LEU A 109 3.98 -1.19 1.20
CA LEU A 109 3.63 -0.99 2.60
C LEU A 109 4.92 -0.87 3.42
N ASN A 110 4.99 0.14 4.27
CA ASN A 110 5.99 0.23 5.33
C ASN A 110 5.30 0.11 6.70
N SER A 111 6.02 -0.45 7.67
CA SER A 111 5.46 -0.75 8.99
C SER A 111 4.92 0.46 9.77
N ASP A 112 5.47 1.64 9.53
CA ASP A 112 5.24 2.88 10.27
C ASP A 112 4.32 3.88 9.55
N ASP A 113 4.03 3.63 8.28
CA ASP A 113 3.21 4.52 7.47
C ASP A 113 1.70 4.32 7.75
N LEU A 114 0.96 5.43 7.75
CA LEU A 114 -0.51 5.48 7.72
C LEU A 114 -1.08 5.49 6.29
N TYR A 115 -0.22 5.20 5.31
CA TYR A 115 -0.57 5.19 3.90
C TYR A 115 0.10 4.01 3.20
N MET A 116 -0.35 3.75 1.96
CA MET A 116 0.28 2.79 1.05
C MET A 116 0.69 3.51 -0.22
N THR A 117 1.88 3.25 -0.70
CA THR A 117 2.40 3.86 -1.92
C THR A 117 2.09 2.97 -3.12
N VAL A 118 1.67 3.57 -4.24
CA VAL A 118 1.34 2.85 -5.47
C VAL A 118 2.08 3.46 -6.65
N TYR A 119 3.00 2.69 -7.23
CA TYR A 119 3.81 3.10 -8.36
C TYR A 119 3.21 2.61 -9.67
N ASN A 120 3.38 3.43 -10.72
CA ASN A 120 3.00 3.10 -12.09
C ASN A 120 1.51 2.73 -12.28
N ALA A 121 0.62 3.15 -11.38
CA ALA A 121 -0.82 2.99 -11.61
C ALA A 121 -1.31 3.92 -12.73
N HIS A 122 -1.83 3.34 -13.81
CA HIS A 122 -2.45 4.06 -14.94
C HIS A 122 -3.55 3.21 -15.59
N GLY A 123 -4.38 3.84 -16.43
CA GLY A 123 -5.47 3.17 -17.16
C GLY A 123 -6.44 2.42 -16.25
N GLU A 124 -6.87 1.24 -16.70
CA GLU A 124 -7.85 0.40 -16.00
C GLU A 124 -7.40 -0.01 -14.59
N ALA A 125 -6.10 -0.26 -14.39
CA ALA A 125 -5.58 -0.62 -13.07
C ALA A 125 -5.72 0.54 -12.07
N ALA A 126 -5.44 1.78 -12.50
CA ALA A 126 -5.64 2.95 -11.65
C ALA A 126 -7.11 3.20 -11.32
N GLU A 127 -8.01 3.01 -12.29
CA GLU A 127 -9.45 3.15 -12.09
C GLU A 127 -9.98 2.12 -11.08
N LEU A 128 -9.59 0.86 -11.23
CA LEU A 128 -9.95 -0.21 -10.29
C LEU A 128 -9.41 0.08 -8.88
N ILE A 129 -8.12 0.43 -8.76
CA ILE A 129 -7.52 0.78 -7.46
C ILE A 129 -8.27 1.94 -6.83
N SER A 130 -8.58 3.00 -7.59
CA SER A 130 -9.32 4.16 -7.10
C SER A 130 -10.72 3.80 -6.58
N GLN A 131 -11.44 2.92 -7.28
CA GLN A 131 -12.76 2.43 -6.85
C GLN A 131 -12.68 1.62 -5.56
N LEU A 132 -11.71 0.70 -5.46
CA LEU A 132 -11.50 -0.13 -4.27
C LEU A 132 -11.12 0.72 -3.04
N VAL A 133 -10.22 1.68 -3.24
CA VAL A 133 -9.77 2.64 -2.22
C VAL A 133 -10.95 3.48 -1.72
N SER A 134 -11.76 4.00 -2.64
CA SER A 134 -12.95 4.80 -2.30
C SER A 134 -14.00 3.98 -1.56
N ALA A 135 -14.18 2.70 -1.91
CA ALA A 135 -15.12 1.80 -1.24
C ALA A 135 -14.73 1.48 0.21
N GLU A 136 -13.44 1.52 0.56
CA GLU A 136 -12.98 1.42 1.95
C GLU A 136 -12.94 2.78 2.68
N GLY A 137 -13.38 3.86 2.04
CA GLY A 137 -13.41 5.21 2.61
C GLY A 137 -12.02 5.86 2.73
N LEU A 138 -11.08 5.45 1.88
CA LEU A 138 -9.74 6.02 1.76
C LEU A 138 -9.64 6.85 0.47
N PHE A 139 -8.50 7.53 0.29
CA PHE A 139 -8.26 8.42 -0.85
C PHE A 139 -7.08 7.96 -1.69
N PHE A 140 -7.26 7.95 -3.01
CA PHE A 140 -6.20 7.66 -3.98
C PHE A 140 -5.77 8.96 -4.65
N ARG A 141 -4.58 9.46 -4.29
CA ARG A 141 -4.07 10.77 -4.74
C ARG A 141 -2.66 10.66 -5.27
N ARG A 142 -2.21 11.62 -6.08
CA ARG A 142 -0.79 11.71 -6.46
C ARG A 142 0.05 12.12 -5.25
N ALA A 143 1.25 11.55 -5.13
CA ALA A 143 2.28 12.13 -4.28
C ALA A 143 2.73 13.46 -4.89
N GLU A 144 2.94 14.47 -4.04
CA GLU A 144 3.49 15.77 -4.44
C GLU A 144 5.02 15.76 -4.47
#